data_AF-A0A2X3EYG2-F1
#
_entry.id   AF-A0A2X3EYG2-F1
#
_cell.length_a   1.000
_cell.length_b   1.000
_cell.length_c   1.000
_cell.angle_alpha   90.00
_cell.angle_beta   90.00
_cell.angle_gamma   90.00
#
_symmetry.space_group_name_H-M   'P 1'
#
loop_
_entity.id
_entity.type
_entity.pdbx_description
1 polymer ?
#
loop_
_entity_poly.entity_id
_entity_poly.type
_entity_poly.pdbx_seq_one_letter_code
_entity_poly.pdbx_strand_id
1 'polypeptide(L)'
;MPPLAARCNAKDEGQKLTAEQKLLQDTALIGHAMQLAYLGKRNSTQAPLVFQAWISDRDLIKQNIPTTDVRVLLTKGQLSDLSDAVSQILKAANEGMISPTKMFEQLRTVAATMGTDPNQLKQQDSASIGDLGVLGEYLADLPYKSDVLNLDEETWKSWDGLSQEKFIRTLSSKLRHYQKYNADVDRWVELAQGSDPRDRVYPIPLEMMP
;
A
#
# COMPACT_ATOMS: atom_id res chain seq x y z
N MET A 1 -29.41 -31.69 19.85
CA MET A 1 -28.07 -31.96 19.27
C MET A 1 -27.45 -30.62 18.91
N PRO A 2 -26.21 -30.32 19.34
CA PRO A 2 -25.59 -29.03 19.11
C PRO A 2 -25.02 -28.96 17.68
N PRO A 3 -24.99 -27.79 17.02
CA PRO A 3 -24.18 -27.61 15.83
C PRO A 3 -22.72 -27.32 16.22
N LEU A 4 -21.82 -27.99 15.48
CA LEU A 4 -20.37 -27.95 15.60
C LEU A 4 -19.82 -26.51 15.59
N ALA A 5 -19.07 -26.19 16.65
CA ALA A 5 -18.10 -25.11 16.64
C ALA A 5 -16.92 -25.49 15.73
N ALA A 6 -16.78 -24.80 14.59
CA ALA A 6 -15.56 -24.78 13.80
C ALA A 6 -14.88 -23.42 13.97
N ARG A 7 -14.06 -23.37 15.02
CA ARG A 7 -12.91 -22.50 15.30
C ARG A 7 -12.58 -21.41 14.25
N CYS A 8 -12.99 -20.17 14.51
CA CYS A 8 -12.25 -18.99 14.07
C CYS A 8 -11.09 -18.77 15.06
N ASN A 9 -9.94 -19.41 14.83
CA ASN A 9 -8.68 -18.97 15.40
C ASN A 9 -7.96 -18.10 14.37
N ALA A 10 -8.49 -16.90 14.12
CA ALA A 10 -7.62 -15.79 13.77
C ALA A 10 -7.11 -15.27 15.12
N LYS A 11 -5.91 -15.72 15.50
CA LYS A 11 -5.23 -15.21 16.68
C LYS A 11 -4.87 -13.76 16.34
N ASP A 12 -5.76 -12.85 16.68
CA ASP A 12 -5.48 -11.43 16.75
C ASP A 12 -4.46 -11.26 17.90
N GLU A 13 -3.19 -11.54 17.60
CA GLU A 13 -2.08 -11.11 18.45
C GLU A 13 -1.82 -9.63 18.19
N GLY A 14 -2.87 -8.82 18.33
CA GLY A 14 -2.73 -7.40 18.58
C GLY A 14 -1.97 -7.26 19.90
N GLN A 15 -0.78 -6.66 19.83
CA GLN A 15 -0.04 -6.26 21.02
C GLN A 15 -1.00 -5.56 21.99
N LYS A 16 -1.17 -6.12 23.20
CA LYS A 16 -2.01 -5.52 24.23
C LYS A 16 -1.36 -4.20 24.66
N LEU A 17 -1.83 -3.10 24.07
CA LEU A 17 -1.48 -1.73 24.49
C LEU A 17 -1.70 -1.61 26.01
N THR A 18 -0.68 -1.09 26.69
CA THR A 18 -0.78 -0.79 28.13
C THR A 18 -1.89 0.22 28.40
N ALA A 19 -2.43 0.24 29.61
CA ALA A 19 -3.53 1.14 29.98
C ALA A 19 -3.19 2.62 29.71
N GLU A 20 -1.93 3.00 29.93
CA GLU A 20 -1.41 4.35 29.63
C GLU A 20 -1.41 4.66 28.13
N GLN A 21 -0.96 3.73 27.29
CA GLN A 21 -0.97 3.90 25.83
C GLN A 21 -2.39 4.04 25.27
N LYS A 22 -3.35 3.27 25.79
CA LYS A 22 -4.76 3.40 25.42
C LYS A 22 -5.32 4.77 25.78
N LEU A 23 -5.04 5.25 27.00
CA LEU A 23 -5.51 6.55 27.45
C LEU A 23 -4.94 7.70 26.60
N LEU A 24 -3.67 7.62 26.21
CA LEU A 24 -3.06 8.60 25.29
C LEU A 24 -3.73 8.57 23.90
N GLN A 25 -3.99 7.37 23.36
CA GLN A 25 -4.66 7.21 22.07
C GLN A 25 -6.09 7.75 22.09
N ASP A 26 -6.85 7.44 23.15
CA ASP A 26 -8.22 7.94 23.34
C ASP A 26 -8.24 9.47 23.45
N THR A 27 -7.28 10.05 24.19
CA THR A 27 -7.16 11.51 24.33
C THR A 27 -6.87 12.17 22.97
N ALA A 28 -6.00 11.58 22.16
CA ALA A 28 -5.70 12.06 20.81
C ALA A 28 -6.93 11.99 19.88
N LEU A 29 -7.68 10.88 19.93
CA LEU A 29 -8.91 10.71 19.16
C LEU A 29 -9.98 11.74 19.54
N ILE A 30 -10.18 11.98 20.84
CA ILE A 30 -11.13 12.99 21.33
C ILE A 30 -10.71 14.39 20.87
N GLY A 31 -9.42 14.74 20.99
CA GLY A 31 -8.91 16.03 20.53
C GLY A 31 -9.13 16.24 19.03
N HIS A 32 -8.89 15.21 18.22
CA HIS A 32 -9.14 15.26 16.78
C HIS A 32 -10.64 15.38 16.46
N ALA A 33 -11.50 14.63 17.14
CA ALA A 33 -12.95 14.74 16.98
C ALA A 33 -13.47 16.15 17.33
N MET A 34 -12.92 16.79 18.37
CA MET A 34 -13.24 18.17 18.73
C MET A 34 -12.81 19.16 17.63
N GLN A 35 -11.61 18.97 17.05
CA GLN A 35 -11.13 19.78 15.94
C GLN A 35 -12.05 19.64 14.71
N LEU A 36 -12.44 18.42 14.36
CA LEU A 36 -13.36 18.16 13.25
C LEU A 36 -14.75 18.77 13.52
N ALA A 37 -15.27 18.66 14.74
CA ALA A 37 -16.53 19.27 15.12
C ALA A 37 -16.48 20.81 15.02
N TYR A 38 -15.38 21.43 15.44
CA TYR A 38 -15.17 22.87 15.30
C TYR A 38 -15.12 23.31 13.83
N LEU A 39 -14.35 22.59 13.00
CA LEU A 39 -14.26 22.86 11.55
C LEU A 39 -15.60 22.64 10.86
N GLY A 40 -16.33 21.57 11.19
CA GLY A 40 -17.67 21.30 10.69
C GLY A 40 -18.66 22.42 11.04
N LYS A 41 -18.60 22.93 12.28
CA LYS A 41 -19.40 24.08 12.70
C LYS A 41 -19.04 25.37 11.96
N ARG A 42 -17.74 25.63 11.73
CA ARG A 42 -17.27 26.83 11.02
C ARG A 42 -17.62 26.81 9.53
N ASN A 43 -17.56 25.65 8.91
CA ASN A 43 -17.78 25.45 7.47
C ASN A 43 -19.20 24.95 7.16
N SER A 44 -20.12 24.92 8.14
CA SER A 44 -21.48 24.38 8.02
C SER A 44 -21.55 23.00 7.35
N THR A 45 -20.57 22.14 7.65
CA THR A 45 -20.42 20.81 7.05
C THR A 45 -20.63 19.74 8.13
N GLN A 46 -21.38 18.69 7.82
CA GLN A 46 -21.60 17.54 8.70
C GLN A 46 -20.83 16.32 8.19
N ALA A 47 -20.25 15.54 9.11
CA ALA A 47 -19.61 14.28 8.75
C ALA A 47 -20.65 13.32 8.12
N PRO A 48 -20.35 12.68 6.98
CA PRO A 48 -21.25 11.72 6.37
C PRO A 48 -21.49 10.51 7.28
N LEU A 49 -22.67 9.90 7.14
CA LEU A 49 -23.03 8.68 7.87
C LEU A 49 -22.13 7.51 7.39
N VAL A 50 -21.31 6.99 8.29
CA VAL A 50 -20.53 5.77 8.06
C VAL A 50 -21.34 4.59 8.60
N PHE A 51 -21.55 3.57 7.78
CA PHE A 51 -22.21 2.34 8.19
C PHE A 51 -21.30 1.14 7.94
N GLN A 52 -21.42 0.12 8.79
CA GLN A 52 -20.75 -1.15 8.62
C GLN A 52 -21.79 -2.19 8.17
N ALA A 53 -21.48 -2.93 7.11
CA ALA A 53 -22.32 -3.97 6.58
C ALA A 53 -21.49 -5.21 6.23
N TRP A 54 -22.15 -6.36 6.15
CA TRP A 54 -21.56 -7.62 5.70
C TRP A 54 -22.01 -7.90 4.27
N ILE A 55 -21.07 -8.30 3.41
CA ILE A 55 -21.33 -8.70 2.04
C ILE A 55 -20.75 -10.09 1.78
N SER A 56 -21.37 -10.86 0.89
CA SER A 56 -20.80 -12.12 0.38
C SER A 56 -19.91 -11.80 -0.83
N ASP A 57 -18.66 -12.24 -0.80
CA ASP A 57 -17.77 -12.18 -1.99
C ASP A 57 -18.26 -13.11 -3.10
N ARG A 58 -19.05 -14.14 -2.78
CA ARG A 58 -19.45 -15.19 -3.72
C ARG A 58 -20.93 -15.07 -4.05
N ASP A 59 -21.27 -15.29 -5.32
CA ASP A 59 -22.65 -15.42 -5.76
C ASP A 59 -23.30 -16.60 -4.99
N LEU A 60 -24.49 -16.35 -4.43
CA LEU A 60 -25.23 -17.30 -3.60
C LEU A 60 -25.70 -18.54 -4.38
N ILE A 61 -25.94 -18.40 -5.69
CA ILE A 61 -26.35 -19.47 -6.60
C ILE A 61 -25.11 -20.13 -7.21
N LYS A 62 -24.17 -19.32 -7.70
CA LYS A 62 -22.94 -19.77 -8.35
C LYS A 62 -21.71 -19.41 -7.53
N GLN A 63 -21.44 -20.20 -6.50
CA GLN A 63 -20.34 -19.97 -5.55
C GLN A 63 -18.94 -19.91 -6.19
N ASN A 64 -18.77 -20.32 -7.44
CA ASN A 64 -17.51 -20.21 -8.16
C ASN A 64 -17.24 -18.81 -8.75
N ILE A 65 -18.24 -17.91 -8.77
CA ILE A 65 -18.11 -16.57 -9.35
C ILE A 65 -17.84 -15.55 -8.23
N PRO A 66 -16.69 -14.85 -8.23
CA PRO A 66 -16.47 -13.71 -7.35
C PRO A 66 -17.37 -12.54 -7.79
N THR A 67 -18.02 -11.91 -6.83
CA THR A 67 -18.95 -10.78 -7.02
C THR A 67 -18.34 -9.46 -6.54
N THR A 68 -17.24 -9.50 -5.77
CA THR A 68 -16.58 -8.30 -5.26
C THR A 68 -15.18 -8.11 -5.85
N ASP A 69 -14.79 -6.84 -6.04
CA ASP A 69 -13.48 -6.44 -6.53
C ASP A 69 -12.89 -5.41 -5.56
N VAL A 70 -11.69 -5.68 -5.06
CA VAL A 70 -11.02 -4.84 -4.05
C VAL A 70 -10.14 -3.83 -4.76
N ARG A 71 -10.37 -2.55 -4.48
CA ARG A 71 -9.62 -1.44 -5.08
C ARG A 71 -9.09 -0.50 -4.01
N VAL A 72 -7.87 -0.02 -4.22
CA VAL A 72 -7.21 0.99 -3.40
C VAL A 72 -7.42 2.34 -4.06
N LEU A 73 -7.91 3.31 -3.29
CA LEU A 73 -8.02 4.69 -3.75
C LEU A 73 -6.66 5.38 -3.56
N LEU A 74 -6.02 5.76 -4.67
CA LEU A 74 -4.78 6.52 -4.64
C LEU A 74 -5.01 7.92 -5.19
N THR A 75 -4.36 8.92 -4.59
CA THR A 75 -4.31 10.27 -5.14
C THR A 75 -3.40 10.30 -6.36
N LYS A 76 -3.55 11.33 -7.20
CA LYS A 76 -2.67 11.51 -8.37
C LYS A 76 -1.21 11.71 -7.97
N GLY A 77 -0.98 12.42 -6.85
CA GLY A 77 0.34 12.53 -6.24
C GLY A 77 0.92 11.16 -5.90
N GLN A 78 0.19 10.36 -5.11
CA GLN A 78 0.61 9.02 -4.70
C GLN A 78 0.87 8.10 -5.89
N LEU A 79 0.03 8.12 -6.93
CA LEU A 79 0.25 7.29 -8.12
C LEU A 79 1.50 7.72 -8.92
N SER A 80 1.79 9.03 -8.97
CA SER A 80 3.01 9.55 -9.60
C SER A 80 4.24 9.08 -8.85
N ASP A 81 4.26 9.27 -7.53
CA ASP A 81 5.37 8.87 -6.66
C ASP A 81 5.59 7.35 -6.74
N LEU A 82 4.51 6.57 -6.75
CA LEU A 82 4.55 5.12 -6.95
C LEU A 82 5.16 4.73 -8.31
N SER A 83 4.78 5.44 -9.37
CA SER A 83 5.30 5.19 -10.72
C SER A 83 6.80 5.46 -10.79
N ASP A 84 7.26 6.54 -10.15
CA ASP A 84 8.67 6.91 -10.11
C ASP A 84 9.48 5.89 -9.30
N ALA A 85 8.99 5.50 -8.12
CA ALA A 85 9.62 4.47 -7.29
C ALA A 85 9.71 3.13 -8.03
N VAL A 86 8.63 2.67 -8.66
CA VAL A 86 8.61 1.43 -9.45
C VAL A 86 9.53 1.55 -10.68
N SER A 87 9.62 2.71 -11.31
CA SER A 87 10.58 2.94 -12.41
C SER A 87 12.04 2.81 -11.94
N GLN A 88 12.35 3.34 -10.77
CA GLN A 88 13.69 3.24 -10.18
C GLN A 88 14.03 1.79 -9.77
N ILE A 89 13.06 1.07 -9.17
CA ILE A 89 13.20 -0.37 -8.88
C ILE A 89 13.41 -1.17 -10.17
N LEU A 90 12.66 -0.86 -11.23
CA LEU A 90 12.83 -1.51 -12.53
C LEU A 90 14.24 -1.31 -13.08
N LYS A 91 14.76 -0.08 -13.00
CA LYS A 91 16.11 0.24 -13.45
C LYS A 91 17.15 -0.54 -12.64
N ALA A 92 17.05 -0.51 -11.31
CA ALA A 92 17.94 -1.25 -10.42
C ALA A 92 17.87 -2.76 -10.66
N ALA A 93 16.68 -3.33 -10.91
CA ALA A 93 16.49 -4.75 -11.18
C ALA A 93 17.09 -5.19 -12.52
N ASN A 94 16.99 -4.36 -13.56
CA ASN A 94 17.64 -4.64 -14.85
C ASN A 94 19.18 -4.63 -14.72
N GLU A 95 19.74 -3.72 -13.92
CA GLU A 95 21.17 -3.71 -13.60
C GLU A 95 21.56 -4.89 -12.66
N GLY A 96 20.63 -5.29 -11.79
CA GLY A 96 20.73 -6.39 -10.84
C GLY A 96 20.79 -7.79 -11.45
N MET A 97 20.34 -7.97 -12.70
CA MET A 97 20.55 -9.23 -13.45
C MET A 97 22.05 -9.55 -13.62
N ILE A 98 22.90 -8.53 -13.60
CA ILE A 98 24.36 -8.68 -13.71
C ILE A 98 25.00 -8.75 -12.31
N SER A 99 24.49 -7.98 -11.35
CA SER A 99 25.02 -7.95 -9.98
C SER A 99 23.92 -7.67 -8.95
N PRO A 100 23.42 -8.69 -8.24
CA PRO A 100 22.40 -8.57 -7.19
C PRO A 100 22.73 -7.53 -6.11
N THR A 101 23.98 -7.51 -5.64
CA THR A 101 24.40 -6.60 -4.58
C THR A 101 24.33 -5.14 -5.01
N LYS A 102 24.67 -4.83 -6.27
CA LYS A 102 24.55 -3.47 -6.81
C LYS A 102 23.09 -2.98 -6.88
N MET A 103 22.14 -3.88 -7.15
CA MET A 103 20.72 -3.53 -7.13
C MET A 103 20.28 -3.03 -5.75
N PHE A 104 20.58 -3.77 -4.68
CA PHE A 104 20.16 -3.39 -3.34
C PHE A 104 20.92 -2.18 -2.79
N GLU A 105 22.19 -1.99 -3.18
CA GLU A 105 22.91 -0.73 -2.93
C GLU A 105 22.21 0.48 -3.56
N GLN A 106 21.73 0.34 -4.80
CA GLN A 106 20.98 1.40 -5.49
C GLN A 106 19.62 1.65 -4.84
N LEU A 107 18.89 0.61 -4.46
CA LEU A 107 17.60 0.73 -3.77
C LEU A 107 17.74 1.44 -2.42
N ARG A 108 18.79 1.13 -1.65
CA ARG A 108 19.13 1.85 -0.41
C ARG A 108 19.44 3.33 -0.67
N THR A 109 20.13 3.62 -1.78
CA THR A 109 20.43 5.00 -2.17
C THR A 109 19.15 5.76 -2.55
N VAL A 110 18.25 5.13 -3.30
CA VAL A 110 16.93 5.67 -3.65
C VAL A 110 16.11 5.96 -2.39
N ALA A 111 16.02 4.99 -1.46
CA ALA A 111 15.35 5.17 -0.17
C ALA A 111 15.88 6.38 0.61
N ALA A 112 17.21 6.54 0.68
CA ALA A 112 17.83 7.67 1.36
C ALA A 112 17.48 9.02 0.71
N THR A 113 17.31 9.08 -0.62
CA THR A 113 16.85 10.30 -1.32
C THR A 113 15.37 10.60 -1.13
N MET A 114 14.56 9.58 -0.83
CA MET A 114 13.11 9.70 -0.61
C MET A 114 12.74 10.07 0.84
N GLY A 115 13.74 10.30 1.71
CA GLY A 115 13.54 10.83 3.05
C GLY A 115 13.51 9.78 4.17
N THR A 116 13.76 8.51 3.86
CA THR A 116 13.92 7.46 4.88
C THR A 116 15.23 7.67 5.65
N ASP A 117 15.21 7.46 6.98
CA ASP A 117 16.37 7.69 7.86
C ASP A 117 17.58 6.79 7.46
N PRO A 118 18.71 7.37 7.03
CA PRO A 118 19.89 6.61 6.60
C PRO A 118 20.48 5.69 7.67
N ASN A 119 20.27 6.00 8.96
CA ASN A 119 20.80 5.20 10.06
C ASN A 119 19.97 3.94 10.32
N GLN A 120 18.70 3.95 9.93
CA GLN A 120 17.83 2.76 10.00
C GLN A 120 18.14 1.82 8.83
N LEU A 121 18.42 2.37 7.64
CA LEU A 121 18.78 1.63 6.43
C LEU A 121 20.13 0.87 6.55
N LYS A 122 21.11 1.43 7.28
CA LYS A 122 22.43 0.80 7.47
C LYS A 122 22.45 -0.38 8.43
N GLN A 123 21.45 -0.52 9.30
CA GLN A 123 21.40 -1.61 10.28
C GLN A 123 20.66 -2.85 9.74
N GLN A 124 20.01 -2.74 8.58
CA GLN A 124 19.25 -3.82 7.97
C GLN A 124 19.96 -4.35 6.72
N ASP A 125 21.00 -5.17 6.93
CA ASP A 125 21.72 -5.83 5.83
C ASP A 125 20.85 -6.75 4.98
N SER A 126 19.69 -7.19 5.50
CA SER A 126 18.68 -8.02 4.83
C SER A 126 17.32 -7.30 4.63
N ALA A 127 17.30 -5.96 4.58
CA ALA A 127 16.05 -5.22 4.40
C ALA A 127 15.32 -5.60 3.11
N SER A 128 14.02 -5.84 3.21
CA SER A 128 13.15 -5.98 2.04
C SER A 128 12.90 -4.62 1.38
N ILE A 129 12.46 -4.58 0.13
CA ILE A 129 12.12 -3.32 -0.57
C ILE A 129 11.08 -2.51 0.22
N GLY A 130 10.15 -3.18 0.90
CA GLY A 130 9.15 -2.54 1.76
C GLY A 130 9.78 -1.86 2.98
N ASP A 131 10.72 -2.53 3.64
CA ASP A 131 11.43 -1.98 4.82
C ASP A 131 12.29 -0.76 4.47
N LEU A 132 12.78 -0.70 3.23
CA LEU A 132 13.53 0.45 2.72
C LEU A 132 12.65 1.71 2.57
N GLY A 133 11.32 1.58 2.63
CA GLY A 133 10.39 2.72 2.52
C GLY A 133 10.32 3.33 1.11
N VAL A 134 10.86 2.64 0.09
CA VAL A 134 10.95 3.14 -1.30
C VAL A 134 9.57 3.39 -1.93
N LEU A 135 8.55 2.65 -1.49
CA LEU A 135 7.22 2.66 -2.11
C LEU A 135 6.16 3.46 -1.32
N GLY A 136 6.61 4.27 -0.34
CA GLY A 136 5.76 5.17 0.45
C GLY A 136 5.04 4.49 1.61
N GLU A 137 4.82 5.26 2.69
CA GLU A 137 4.23 4.77 3.94
C GLU A 137 2.78 4.27 3.77
N TYR A 138 2.02 4.87 2.84
CA TYR A 138 0.62 4.52 2.62
C TYR A 138 0.40 3.09 2.11
N LEU A 139 1.45 2.40 1.67
CA LEU A 139 1.40 0.98 1.31
C LEU A 139 1.74 0.05 2.47
N ALA A 140 2.51 0.52 3.46
CA ALA A 140 2.95 -0.30 4.59
C ALA A 140 1.77 -0.72 5.49
N ASP A 141 0.76 0.14 5.61
CA ASP A 141 -0.42 -0.10 6.43
C ASP A 141 -1.48 -0.97 5.74
N LEU A 142 -1.32 -1.27 4.45
CA LEU A 142 -2.28 -2.07 3.71
C LEU A 142 -2.09 -3.56 4.03
N PRO A 143 -3.15 -4.29 4.41
CA PRO A 143 -3.08 -5.73 4.71
C PRO A 143 -3.03 -6.56 3.42
N TYR A 144 -2.10 -6.25 2.51
CA TYR A 144 -1.92 -6.95 1.24
C TYR A 144 -0.54 -7.59 1.16
N LYS A 145 -0.45 -8.68 0.39
CA LYS A 145 0.81 -9.37 0.16
C LYS A 145 1.38 -8.91 -1.18
N SER A 146 2.43 -8.10 -1.12
CA SER A 146 3.18 -7.67 -2.29
C SER A 146 4.36 -8.61 -2.55
N ASP A 147 4.51 -9.07 -3.79
CA ASP A 147 5.71 -9.78 -4.22
C ASP A 147 6.92 -8.83 -4.32
N VAL A 148 6.68 -7.53 -4.55
CA VAL A 148 7.74 -6.52 -4.70
C VAL A 148 8.22 -6.03 -3.34
N LEU A 149 7.33 -5.70 -2.40
CA LEU A 149 7.71 -5.20 -1.07
C LEU A 149 8.48 -6.25 -0.27
N ASN A 150 8.10 -7.52 -0.39
CA ASN A 150 8.75 -8.62 0.35
C ASN A 150 10.05 -9.10 -0.30
N LEU A 151 10.50 -8.50 -1.39
CA LEU A 151 11.73 -8.90 -2.06
C LEU A 151 12.95 -8.43 -1.25
N ASP A 152 13.78 -9.36 -0.82
CA ASP A 152 15.09 -9.12 -0.22
C ASP A 152 16.23 -9.64 -1.12
N GLU A 153 17.47 -9.32 -0.75
CA GLU A 153 18.66 -9.67 -1.55
C GLU A 153 18.89 -11.18 -1.62
N GLU A 154 18.59 -11.92 -0.55
CA GLU A 154 18.79 -13.37 -0.50
C GLU A 154 17.79 -14.09 -1.41
N THR A 155 16.52 -13.67 -1.36
CA THR A 155 15.42 -14.14 -2.18
C THR A 155 15.73 -13.90 -3.65
N TRP A 156 16.16 -12.68 -4.01
CA TRP A 156 16.55 -12.37 -5.39
C TRP A 156 17.72 -13.23 -5.90
N LYS A 157 18.74 -13.46 -5.06
CA LYS A 157 19.89 -14.32 -5.39
C LYS A 157 19.51 -15.79 -5.53
N SER A 158 18.49 -16.23 -4.80
CA SER A 158 18.00 -17.62 -4.85
C SER A 158 17.23 -17.93 -6.14
N TRP A 159 16.69 -16.90 -6.82
CA TRP A 159 15.92 -17.06 -8.04
C TRP A 159 16.80 -17.41 -9.24
N ASP A 160 16.24 -18.23 -10.12
CA ASP A 160 16.81 -18.47 -11.45
C ASP A 160 16.54 -17.29 -12.39
N GLY A 161 17.30 -17.21 -13.49
CA GLY A 161 17.18 -16.10 -14.45
C GLY A 161 15.78 -15.94 -15.03
N LEU A 162 15.02 -17.03 -15.19
CA LEU A 162 13.64 -16.98 -15.68
C LEU A 162 12.70 -16.33 -14.67
N SER A 163 12.86 -16.62 -13.37
CA SER A 163 12.07 -15.99 -12.30
C SER A 163 12.40 -14.50 -12.17
N GLN A 164 13.68 -14.14 -12.28
CA GLN A 164 14.12 -12.73 -12.30
C GLN A 164 13.53 -11.98 -13.51
N GLU A 165 13.55 -12.57 -14.71
CA GLU A 165 12.93 -11.96 -15.90
C GLU A 165 11.41 -11.84 -15.76
N LYS A 166 10.75 -12.85 -15.20
CA LYS A 166 9.31 -12.81 -14.92
C LYS A 166 8.96 -11.66 -13.97
N PHE A 167 9.75 -11.47 -12.91
CA PHE A 167 9.58 -10.35 -11.99
C PHE A 167 9.72 -9.00 -12.70
N ILE A 168 10.80 -8.80 -13.46
CA ILE A 168 11.05 -7.57 -14.22
C ILE A 168 9.91 -7.28 -15.20
N ARG A 169 9.43 -8.29 -15.92
CA ARG A 169 8.31 -8.15 -16.87
C ARG A 169 7.00 -7.78 -16.17
N THR A 170 6.71 -8.40 -15.03
CA THR A 170 5.54 -8.05 -14.20
C THR A 170 5.62 -6.59 -13.76
N LEU A 171 6.77 -6.16 -13.27
CA LEU A 171 6.99 -4.81 -12.78
C LEU A 171 6.91 -3.76 -13.89
N SER A 172 7.49 -4.04 -15.06
CA SER A 172 7.34 -3.23 -16.28
C SER A 172 5.89 -3.12 -16.74
N SER A 173 5.12 -4.22 -16.66
CA SER A 173 3.69 -4.20 -16.99
C SER A 173 2.91 -3.31 -16.02
N LYS A 174 3.12 -3.45 -14.70
CA LYS A 174 2.51 -2.60 -13.67
C LYS A 174 2.84 -1.11 -13.91
N LEU A 175 4.12 -0.79 -14.17
CA LEU A 175 4.55 0.59 -14.47
C LEU A 175 3.81 1.19 -15.67
N ARG A 176 3.68 0.43 -16.76
CA ARG A 176 2.92 0.87 -17.95
C ARG A 176 1.45 1.13 -17.62
N HIS A 177 0.86 0.32 -16.75
CA HIS A 177 -0.51 0.55 -16.28
C HIS A 177 -0.63 1.82 -15.44
N TYR A 178 0.29 2.09 -14.52
CA TYR A 178 0.27 3.33 -13.74
C TYR A 178 0.42 4.57 -14.62
N GLN A 179 1.33 4.54 -15.61
CA GLN A 179 1.46 5.61 -16.59
C GLN A 179 0.16 5.84 -17.36
N LYS A 180 -0.53 4.76 -17.75
CA LYS A 180 -1.83 4.83 -18.42
C LYS A 180 -2.91 5.44 -17.52
N TYR A 181 -2.98 5.05 -16.24
CA TYR A 181 -3.93 5.60 -15.29
C TYR A 181 -3.66 7.08 -14.99
N ASN A 182 -2.39 7.48 -14.88
CA ASN A 182 -2.00 8.87 -14.68
C ASN A 182 -2.33 9.76 -15.90
N ALA A 183 -2.26 9.20 -17.11
CA ALA A 183 -2.63 9.88 -18.34
C ALA A 183 -4.16 9.99 -18.57
N ASP A 184 -4.96 9.12 -17.95
CA ASP A 184 -6.42 9.08 -18.08
C ASP A 184 -7.08 10.12 -17.15
N VAL A 185 -6.96 11.40 -17.50
CA VAL A 185 -7.39 12.55 -16.67
C VAL A 185 -8.91 12.55 -16.39
N ASP A 186 -9.71 11.96 -17.28
CA ASP A 186 -11.18 12.01 -17.24
C ASP A 186 -11.79 11.13 -16.13
N ARG A 187 -11.05 10.12 -15.65
CA ARG A 187 -11.52 9.16 -14.65
C ARG A 187 -11.15 9.51 -13.20
N TRP A 188 -10.44 10.62 -13.01
CA TRP A 188 -10.05 11.10 -11.69
C TRP A 188 -11.22 11.79 -11.00
N VAL A 189 -11.59 11.29 -9.82
CA VAL A 189 -12.74 11.79 -9.07
C VAL A 189 -12.28 12.79 -8.02
N GLU A 190 -12.99 13.91 -7.95
CA GLU A 190 -12.79 14.94 -6.94
C GLU A 190 -13.62 14.61 -5.70
N LEU A 191 -12.96 14.43 -4.54
CA LEU A 191 -13.63 14.10 -3.28
C LEU A 191 -14.21 15.33 -2.58
N ALA A 192 -13.59 16.49 -2.77
CA ALA A 192 -14.00 17.75 -2.16
C ALA A 192 -13.96 18.87 -3.20
N GLN A 193 -15.00 19.69 -3.22
CA GLN A 193 -15.13 20.76 -4.21
C GLN A 193 -13.97 21.76 -4.10
N GLY A 194 -13.25 21.98 -5.19
CA GLY A 194 -12.07 22.84 -5.28
C GLY A 194 -10.78 22.20 -4.76
N SER A 195 -10.71 20.87 -4.61
CA SER A 195 -9.46 20.20 -4.22
C SER A 195 -8.39 20.33 -5.30
N ASP A 196 -7.12 20.26 -4.91
CA ASP A 196 -6.01 20.26 -5.86
C ASP A 196 -6.19 19.10 -6.86
N PRO A 197 -5.92 19.28 -8.17
CA PRO A 197 -5.87 18.18 -9.13
C PRO A 197 -4.99 16.99 -8.69
N ARG A 198 -3.98 17.20 -7.84
CA ARG A 198 -3.14 16.16 -7.24
C ARG A 198 -3.87 15.30 -6.21
N ASP A 199 -4.91 15.84 -5.57
CA ASP A 199 -5.70 15.18 -4.52
C ASP A 199 -6.91 14.41 -5.07
N ARG A 200 -7.16 14.52 -6.39
CA ARG A 200 -8.14 13.68 -7.05
C ARG A 200 -7.73 12.22 -6.90
N VAL A 201 -8.73 11.36 -6.74
CA VAL A 201 -8.52 9.94 -6.48
C VAL A 201 -8.89 9.06 -7.67
N TYR A 202 -8.19 7.95 -7.79
CA TYR A 202 -8.47 6.91 -8.78
C TYR A 202 -8.50 5.52 -8.12
N PRO A 203 -9.49 4.67 -8.45
CA PRO A 203 -9.57 3.31 -7.92
C PRO A 203 -8.63 2.37 -8.67
N ILE A 204 -7.52 1.98 -8.02
CA ILE A 204 -6.54 1.03 -8.55
C ILE A 204 -6.87 -0.38 -8.03
N PRO A 205 -6.99 -1.40 -8.90
CA PRO A 205 -7.22 -2.77 -8.45
C PRO A 205 -6.09 -3.25 -7.52
N LEU A 206 -6.41 -4.03 -6.49
CA LEU A 206 -5.42 -4.52 -5.53
C LEU A 206 -4.30 -5.34 -6.21
N GLU A 207 -4.64 -6.12 -7.24
CA GLU A 207 -3.68 -6.91 -8.03
C GLU A 207 -2.67 -6.04 -8.80
N MET A 208 -3.04 -4.79 -9.07
CA MET A 208 -2.18 -3.82 -9.73
C MET A 208 -1.26 -3.10 -8.76
N MET A 209 -1.37 -3.32 -7.45
CA MET A 209 -0.41 -2.80 -6.48
C MET A 209 0.96 -3.47 -6.68
N PRO A 210 2.09 -2.79 -6.38
CA PRO A 210 3.42 -3.36 -6.55
C PRO A 210 3.53 -4.62 -5.71
#